data_AF-G4CLM5-F1
#
_entry.id   AF-G4CLM5-F1
#
_cell.length_a   1.000
_cell.length_b   1.000
_cell.length_c   1.000
_cell.angle_alpha   90.00
_cell.angle_beta   90.00
_cell.angle_gamma   90.00
#
_symmetry.space_group_name_H-M   'P 1'
#
loop_
_entity.id
_entity.type
_entity.pdbx_description
1 polymer ?
#
loop_
_entity_poly.entity_id
_entity_poly.type
_entity_poly.pdbx_seq_one_letter_code
_entity_poly.pdbx_strand_id
1 'polypeptide(L)'
;MLELINRQLPEKGLKVEKATAAVVDATIIHTAGGKQRQAIEVNEQGDVLTETTPSKDADARWIRKDGKFHLGYKQHTRTDADGYIEKIHLTPANAHEVKHLAP
;
A
#
# COMPACT_ATOMS: atom_id res chain seq x y z
N MET A 1 -9.24 -7.51 14.01
CA MET A 1 -10.53 -6.77 13.93
C MET A 1 -11.27 -7.10 12.63
N LEU A 2 -10.66 -6.90 11.46
CA LEU A 2 -11.30 -7.17 10.16
C LEU A 2 -11.72 -8.65 9.98
N GLU A 3 -10.88 -9.60 10.40
CA GLU A 3 -11.22 -11.04 10.38
C GLU A 3 -12.49 -11.37 11.17
N LEU A 4 -12.68 -10.74 12.34
CA LEU A 4 -13.85 -10.96 13.18
C LEU A 4 -15.13 -10.45 12.51
N ILE A 5 -15.04 -9.29 11.85
CA ILE A 5 -16.15 -8.71 11.09
C ILE A 5 -16.48 -9.62 9.90
N ASN A 6 -15.47 -10.01 9.12
CA ASN A 6 -15.66 -10.85 7.95
C ASN A 6 -16.25 -12.22 8.28
N ARG A 7 -15.94 -12.78 9.46
CA ARG A 7 -16.54 -14.04 9.93
C ARG A 7 -18.05 -13.92 10.19
N GLN A 8 -18.55 -12.74 10.56
CA GLN A 8 -19.97 -12.53 10.88
C GLN A 8 -20.83 -12.20 9.65
N LEU A 9 -20.23 -11.80 8.53
CA LEU A 9 -20.97 -11.42 7.32
C LEU A 9 -21.76 -12.59 6.69
N PRO A 10 -21.23 -13.82 6.60
CA PRO A 10 -21.99 -14.97 6.11
C PRO A 10 -23.18 -15.33 6.99
N GLU A 11 -23.03 -15.27 8.32
CA GLU A 11 -24.13 -15.53 9.27
C GLU A 11 -25.30 -14.56 9.09
N LYS A 12 -25.02 -13.36 8.56
CA LYS A 12 -26.03 -12.33 8.24
C LYS A 12 -26.50 -12.38 6.78
N GLY A 13 -26.06 -13.35 5.98
CA GLY A 13 -26.38 -13.45 4.56
C GLY A 13 -25.82 -12.33 3.70
N LEU A 14 -24.78 -11.63 4.18
CA LEU A 14 -24.17 -10.48 3.49
C LEU A 14 -22.99 -10.90 2.59
N LYS A 15 -22.41 -12.09 2.79
CA LYS A 15 -21.22 -12.58 2.08
C LYS A 15 -21.30 -14.09 1.88
N VAL A 16 -20.80 -14.63 0.76
CA VAL A 16 -20.69 -16.09 0.57
C VAL A 16 -19.49 -16.67 1.33
N GLU A 17 -19.62 -17.88 1.90
CA GLU A 17 -18.59 -18.48 2.77
C GLU A 17 -17.27 -18.82 2.07
N LYS A 18 -17.28 -19.06 0.75
CA LYS A 18 -16.09 -19.43 -0.02
C LYS A 18 -16.05 -18.75 -1.38
N ALA A 19 -15.10 -17.85 -1.54
CA ALA A 19 -14.69 -17.32 -2.84
C ALA A 19 -13.41 -18.04 -3.31
N THR A 20 -13.39 -18.47 -4.56
CA THR A 20 -12.27 -19.23 -5.18
C THR A 20 -11.14 -18.32 -5.67
N ALA A 21 -11.30 -17.00 -5.56
CA ALA A 21 -10.37 -16.01 -6.08
C ALA A 21 -10.30 -14.79 -5.16
N ALA A 22 -9.09 -14.22 -5.08
CA ALA A 22 -8.84 -12.97 -4.39
C ALA A 22 -8.14 -11.98 -5.34
N VAL A 23 -8.52 -10.71 -5.27
CA VAL A 23 -7.90 -9.61 -6.03
C VAL A 23 -6.97 -8.86 -5.09
N VAL A 24 -5.74 -8.59 -5.52
CA VAL A 24 -4.78 -7.78 -4.77
C VAL A 24 -4.51 -6.49 -5.54
N ASP A 25 -4.73 -5.35 -4.88
CA ASP A 25 -4.38 -4.01 -5.39
C ASP A 25 -3.29 -3.35 -4.53
N ALA A 26 -2.46 -2.50 -5.16
CA ALA A 26 -1.45 -1.70 -4.48
C ALA A 26 -1.64 -0.20 -4.76
N THR A 27 -1.99 0.55 -3.72
CA THR A 27 -2.21 2.01 -3.79
C THR A 27 -1.14 2.78 -3.03
N ILE A 28 -0.66 3.91 -3.57
CA ILE A 28 0.28 4.80 -2.86
C ILE A 28 -0.50 5.74 -1.93
N ILE A 29 -0.08 5.81 -0.66
CA ILE A 29 -0.60 6.74 0.34
C ILE A 29 0.48 7.75 0.70
N HIS A 30 0.18 9.04 0.56
CA HIS A 30 1.13 10.12 0.85
C HIS A 30 1.10 10.53 2.32
N THR A 31 2.27 10.83 2.88
CA THR A 31 2.35 11.45 4.21
C THR A 31 1.86 12.90 4.18
N ALA A 32 1.14 13.31 5.23
CA ALA A 32 0.81 14.71 5.43
C ALA A 32 2.08 15.57 5.58
N GLY A 33 2.14 16.72 4.88
CA GLY A 33 3.26 17.66 5.00
C GLY A 33 4.48 17.37 4.11
N GLY A 34 4.45 16.33 3.28
CA GLY A 34 5.47 16.08 2.25
C GLY A 34 5.45 17.16 1.18
N LYS A 35 6.12 18.30 1.40
CA LYS A 35 6.34 19.29 0.35
C LYS A 35 7.28 18.68 -0.69
N GLN A 36 6.83 18.57 -1.95
CA GLN A 36 7.61 18.16 -3.12
C GLN A 36 8.80 19.09 -3.47
N ARG A 37 9.22 19.98 -2.55
CA ARG A 37 10.11 21.11 -2.79
C ARG A 37 11.60 20.84 -2.48
N GLN A 38 11.98 19.61 -2.19
CA GLN A 38 13.39 19.29 -1.93
C GLN A 38 14.04 18.63 -3.14
N ALA A 39 15.32 18.93 -3.34
CA ALA A 39 16.13 18.31 -4.38
C ALA A 39 16.32 16.83 -4.01
N ILE A 40 15.62 15.95 -4.72
CA ILE A 40 15.76 14.50 -4.58
C ILE A 40 16.90 14.10 -5.51
N GLU A 41 18.03 13.63 -4.97
CA GLU A 41 19.09 13.08 -5.81
C GLU A 41 18.65 11.70 -6.31
N VAL A 42 18.83 11.47 -7.61
CA VAL A 42 18.51 10.20 -8.25
C VAL A 42 19.71 9.62 -8.98
N ASN A 43 19.80 8.29 -9.04
CA ASN A 43 20.81 7.59 -9.84
C ASN A 43 20.47 7.66 -11.35
N GLU A 44 21.33 7.10 -12.20
CA GLU A 44 21.12 7.02 -13.65
C GLU A 44 19.87 6.21 -14.02
N GLN A 45 19.43 5.30 -13.16
CA GLN A 45 18.20 4.52 -13.31
C GLN A 45 16.94 5.29 -12.85
N GLY A 46 17.10 6.45 -12.19
CA GLY A 46 16.02 7.28 -11.68
C GLY A 46 15.51 6.92 -10.28
N ASP A 47 16.18 6.01 -9.57
CA ASP A 47 15.93 5.69 -8.16
C ASP A 47 16.47 6.77 -7.23
N VAL A 48 15.83 6.95 -6.09
CA VAL A 48 16.22 7.94 -5.07
C VAL A 48 17.50 7.49 -4.35
N LEU A 49 18.57 8.29 -4.43
CA LEU A 49 19.89 8.04 -3.85
C LEU A 49 20.03 8.61 -2.44
N THR A 50 19.63 9.87 -2.24
CA THR A 50 19.69 10.53 -0.92
C THR A 50 18.31 11.01 -0.51
N GLU A 51 17.92 10.54 0.67
CA GLU A 51 16.67 10.86 1.32
C GLU A 51 16.90 12.01 2.30
N THR A 52 16.90 13.24 1.81
CA THR A 52 16.71 14.38 2.72
C THR A 52 15.21 14.53 2.96
N THR A 53 14.65 13.87 3.97
CA THR A 53 13.25 14.07 4.32
C THR A 53 13.10 14.57 5.75
N PRO A 54 12.68 15.84 5.97
CA PRO A 54 12.26 16.36 7.27
C PRO A 54 10.82 15.93 7.58
N SER A 55 10.45 14.71 7.20
CA SER A 55 9.17 14.13 7.56
C SER A 55 9.20 13.80 9.05
N LYS A 56 8.11 14.11 9.76
CA LYS A 56 7.92 13.59 11.13
C LYS A 56 7.67 12.08 11.12
N ASP A 57 7.30 11.54 9.96
CA ASP A 57 7.11 10.12 9.74
C ASP A 57 8.45 9.49 9.31
N ALA A 58 9.04 8.72 10.21
CA ALA A 58 10.35 8.08 10.04
C ALA A 58 10.32 6.83 9.16
N ASP A 59 9.14 6.25 8.92
CA ASP A 59 8.98 4.98 8.19
C ASP A 59 8.56 5.19 6.73
N ALA A 60 8.09 6.40 6.40
CA ALA A 60 7.78 6.79 5.03
C ALA A 60 9.04 6.82 4.14
N ARG A 61 8.90 6.39 2.89
CA ARG A 61 9.98 6.40 1.89
C ARG A 61 9.52 7.00 0.57
N TRP A 62 10.45 7.56 -0.19
CA TRP A 62 10.16 8.11 -1.51
C TRP A 62 10.04 7.04 -2.60
N ILE A 63 9.08 7.20 -3.51
CA ILE A 63 8.98 6.44 -4.77
C ILE A 63 8.77 7.39 -5.95
N ARG A 64 9.35 7.07 -7.10
CA ARG A 64 9.04 7.74 -8.37
C ARG A 64 7.93 6.96 -9.10
N LYS A 65 6.78 7.60 -9.31
CA LYS A 65 5.67 7.04 -10.11
C LYS A 65 5.09 8.13 -11.00
N ASP A 66 4.86 7.80 -12.27
CA ASP A 66 4.35 8.72 -13.29
C ASP A 66 5.19 10.01 -13.41
N GLY A 67 6.52 9.86 -13.32
CA GLY A 67 7.47 10.98 -13.37
C GLY A 67 7.49 11.89 -12.15
N LYS A 68 6.67 11.62 -11.13
CA LYS A 68 6.59 12.40 -9.88
C LYS A 68 7.13 11.60 -8.71
N PHE A 69 7.69 12.30 -7.73
CA PHE A 69 8.14 11.71 -6.48
C PHE A 69 7.05 11.81 -5.42
N HIS A 70 6.79 10.68 -4.78
CA HIS A 70 5.76 10.51 -3.76
C HIS A 70 6.40 9.97 -2.50
N LEU A 71 6.21 10.66 -1.37
CA LEU A 71 6.68 10.20 -0.06
C LEU A 71 5.53 9.51 0.67
N GLY A 72 5.74 8.25 1.06
CA GLY A 72 4.81 7.56 1.93
C GLY A 72 4.89 6.05 1.87
N TYR A 73 3.74 5.42 1.65
CA TYR A 73 3.54 3.98 1.77
C TYR A 73 2.87 3.40 0.53
N LYS A 74 3.03 2.09 0.33
CA LYS A 74 2.18 1.26 -0.51
C LYS A 74 1.21 0.50 0.38
N GLN A 75 -0.09 0.66 0.14
CA GLN A 75 -1.14 -0.16 0.73
C GLN A 75 -1.48 -1.29 -0.23
N HIS A 76 -1.27 -2.52 0.23
CA HIS A 76 -1.70 -3.74 -0.43
C HIS A 76 -3.04 -4.15 0.16
N THR A 77 -4.08 -4.20 -0.67
CA THR A 77 -5.44 -4.57 -0.26
C THR A 77 -5.82 -5.84 -0.97
N ARG A 78 -6.14 -6.91 -0.21
CA ARG A 78 -6.71 -8.14 -0.77
C ARG A 78 -8.22 -8.15 -0.55
N THR A 79 -8.98 -8.34 -1.61
CA THR A 79 -10.42 -8.56 -1.56
C THR A 79 -10.79 -9.95 -2.06
N ASP A 80 -11.93 -10.46 -1.63
CA ASP A 80 -12.54 -11.63 -2.24
C ASP A 80 -13.24 -11.29 -3.57
N ALA A 81 -13.88 -12.29 -4.17
CA ALA A 81 -14.63 -12.17 -5.43
C ALA A 81 -15.86 -11.25 -5.34
N ASP A 82 -16.42 -11.05 -4.13
CA ASP A 82 -17.56 -10.16 -3.90
C ASP A 82 -17.12 -8.73 -3.56
N GLY A 83 -15.81 -8.48 -3.45
CA GLY A 83 -15.23 -7.18 -3.15
C GLY A 83 -15.04 -6.89 -1.66
N TYR A 84 -15.24 -7.86 -0.76
CA TYR A 84 -14.95 -7.68 0.66
C TYR A 84 -13.46 -7.71 0.93
N ILE A 85 -12.97 -6.71 1.67
CA ILE A 85 -11.56 -6.63 2.07
C ILE A 85 -11.27 -7.74 3.07
N GLU A 86 -10.34 -8.63 2.72
CA GLU A 86 -9.86 -9.69 3.60
C GLU A 86 -8.65 -9.27 4.41
N LYS A 87 -7.72 -8.55 3.77
CA LYS A 87 -6.44 -8.18 4.37
C LYS A 87 -5.94 -6.85 3.81
N ILE A 88 -5.36 -6.05 4.70
CA ILE A 88 -4.64 -4.81 4.36
C ILE A 88 -3.22 -4.94 4.90
N HIS A 89 -2.23 -4.62 4.07
CA HIS A 89 -0.83 -4.58 4.47
C HIS A 89 -0.17 -3.30 3.96
N LEU A 90 0.60 -2.64 4.81
CA LEU A 90 1.31 -1.40 4.48
C LEU A 90 2.81 -1.67 4.44
N THR A 91 3.45 -1.22 3.37
CA THR A 91 4.91 -1.21 3.23
C THR A 91 5.39 0.21 2.92
N PRO A 92 6.63 0.59 3.23
CA PRO A 92 7.20 1.84 2.72
C PRO A 92 7.07 1.90 1.19
N ALA A 93 6.91 3.11 0.61
CA ALA A 93 6.54 3.22 -0.80
C ALA A 93 7.61 2.65 -1.76
N ASN A 94 8.88 2.69 -1.40
CA ASN A 94 9.98 2.13 -2.18
C ASN A 94 10.13 0.60 -2.02
N ALA A 95 9.39 -0.04 -1.11
CA ALA A 95 9.48 -1.48 -0.93
C ALA A 95 9.08 -2.19 -2.22
N HIS A 96 9.86 -3.19 -2.61
CA HIS A 96 9.57 -4.02 -3.77
C HIS A 96 8.24 -4.76 -3.56
N GLU A 97 7.48 -4.93 -4.64
CA GLU A 97 6.27 -5.74 -4.66
C GLU A 97 6.68 -7.22 -4.63
N VAL A 98 6.86 -7.74 -3.42
CA VAL A 98 6.96 -9.19 -3.17
C VAL A 98 5.52 -9.69 -2.94
N LYS A 99 5.29 -11.01 -2.98
CA LYS A 99 3.99 -11.63 -2.63
C LYS A 99 3.63 -11.38 -1.15
N HIS A 100 3.36 -10.13 -0.78
CA HIS A 100 3.03 -9.68 0.58
C HIS A 100 1.68 -10.22 1.04
N LEU A 101 0.83 -10.55 0.07
CA LEU A 101 -0.45 -11.21 0.23
C LEU A 101 -0.41 -12.45 -0.66
N ALA A 102 -0.14 -13.61 -0.07
CA ALA A 102 -0.35 -14.88 -0.77
C ALA A 102 -1.81 -14.97 -1.25
N PRO A 103 -2.09 -15.67 -2.36
CA PRO A 103 -3.45 -15.94 -2.81
C PRO A 103 -4.34 -16.47 -1.68
#